data_AF-A0A0F4T747-F1
#
_entry.id   AF-A0A0F4T747-F1
#
_cell.length_a   1.000
_cell.length_b   1.000
_cell.length_c   1.000
_cell.angle_alpha   90.00
_cell.angle_beta   90.00
_cell.angle_gamma   90.00
#
_symmetry.space_group_name_H-M   'P 1'
#
loop_
_entity.id
_entity.type
_entity.pdbx_description
1 polymer ?
#
loop_
_entity_poly.entity_id
_entity_poly.type
_entity_poly.pdbx_seq_one_letter_code
_entity_poly.pdbx_strand_id
1 'polypeptide(L)'
;MSNTPRTFFDHSRHKLQIDGLDTHLDVLTFEGHEYLSQPYLYRIEFTASDLDIGAEKFIGQYVEFSLYDAPSDVPVFDWEVPKPPTPLRTLYGRITACQRLSGSIDEARYEVTLQPRLALLDRGQQTRIYQHQSVPDIVKSILRDRHGLDTGHFRFNLKREYPPREQVMQYQESDLAFISRILAEVGIWYRCIQHEELAFDVVEFCDDQRCYQFDV
;
A
#
# COMPACT_ATOMS: atom_id res chain seq x y z
N MET A 1 5.45 19.27 30.24
CA MET A 1 5.79 20.28 29.22
C MET A 1 6.58 19.57 28.14
N SER A 2 5.91 19.05 27.11
CA SER A 2 6.55 18.36 26.00
C SER A 2 7.20 19.41 25.08
N ASN A 3 8.52 19.50 25.15
CA ASN A 3 9.32 20.37 24.31
C ASN A 3 9.53 19.69 22.96
N THR A 4 8.47 19.60 22.15
CA THR A 4 8.58 19.17 20.76
C THR A 4 9.30 20.30 20.01
N PRO A 5 10.47 20.07 19.40
CA PRO A 5 11.16 21.11 18.65
C PRO A 5 10.22 21.61 17.55
N ARG A 6 10.06 22.94 17.47
CA ARG A 6 9.32 23.60 16.40
C ARG A 6 10.00 23.25 15.08
N THR A 7 9.28 22.57 14.20
CA THR A 7 9.69 22.31 12.82
C THR A 7 10.09 23.63 12.17
N PHE A 8 11.36 23.75 11.78
CA PHE A 8 11.93 25.01 11.30
C PHE A 8 11.58 25.28 9.83
N PHE A 9 11.26 24.23 9.05
CA PHE A 9 10.72 24.32 7.70
C PHE A 9 9.93 23.03 7.40
N ASP A 10 8.68 23.15 6.97
CA ASP A 10 7.85 22.04 6.48
C ASP A 10 7.39 22.43 5.08
N HIS A 11 8.13 21.99 4.07
CA HIS A 11 7.75 22.17 2.66
C HIS A 11 6.99 20.96 2.13
N SER A 12 6.86 19.88 2.91
CA SER A 12 6.14 18.69 2.49
C SER A 12 4.64 18.86 2.64
N ARG A 13 4.02 19.23 1.51
CA ARG A 13 2.57 19.11 1.32
C ARG A 13 2.09 17.69 1.61
N HIS A 14 2.88 16.67 1.29
CA HIS A 14 2.53 15.26 1.46
C HIS A 14 3.14 14.70 2.74
N LYS A 15 2.42 13.84 3.46
CA LYS A 15 2.85 13.32 4.75
C LYS A 15 3.13 11.82 4.67
N LEU A 16 4.22 11.40 5.30
CA LEU A 16 4.63 10.02 5.45
C LEU A 16 4.69 9.69 6.93
N GLN A 17 3.94 8.67 7.35
CA GLN A 17 3.99 8.13 8.71
C GLN A 17 4.35 6.66 8.64
N ILE A 18 5.32 6.25 9.45
CA ILE A 18 5.82 4.88 9.51
C ILE A 18 5.58 4.38 10.93
N ASP A 19 4.91 3.25 11.06
CA ASP A 19 4.57 2.66 12.35
C ASP A 19 5.85 2.35 13.15
N GLY A 20 5.84 2.70 14.44
CA GLY A 20 6.98 2.54 15.33
C GLY A 20 8.15 3.52 15.12
N LEU A 21 8.00 4.57 14.30
CA LEU A 21 9.02 5.58 14.08
C LEU A 21 8.57 6.98 14.57
N ASP A 22 9.15 7.44 15.68
CA ASP A 22 8.81 8.75 16.29
C ASP A 22 9.56 9.95 15.66
N THR A 23 10.27 9.72 14.56
CA THR A 23 11.06 10.78 13.89
C THR A 23 10.19 11.54 12.91
N HIS A 24 10.31 12.87 12.90
CA HIS A 24 9.65 13.70 11.89
C HIS A 24 10.25 13.42 10.50
N LEU A 25 9.40 13.03 9.54
CA LEU A 25 9.78 12.77 8.17
C LEU A 25 9.25 13.88 7.26
N ASP A 26 10.13 14.55 6.53
CA ASP A 26 9.76 15.60 5.58
C ASP A 26 9.84 15.04 4.14
N VAL A 27 8.69 14.86 3.48
CA VAL A 27 8.63 14.25 2.14
C VAL A 27 9.16 15.22 1.09
N LEU A 28 10.20 14.82 0.37
CA LEU A 28 10.86 15.62 -0.66
C LEU A 28 10.27 15.36 -2.04
N THR A 29 10.16 14.09 -2.44
CA THR A 29 9.64 13.70 -3.74
C THR A 29 9.10 12.27 -3.68
N PHE A 30 8.21 11.92 -4.59
CA PHE A 30 7.72 10.55 -4.71
C PHE A 30 7.35 10.22 -6.15
N GLU A 31 7.41 8.94 -6.47
CA GLU A 31 6.98 8.37 -7.74
C GLU A 31 6.05 7.19 -7.45
N GLY A 32 4.85 7.22 -8.03
CA GLY A 32 3.82 6.22 -7.83
C GLY A 32 3.44 5.52 -9.14
N HIS A 33 3.41 4.19 -9.11
CA HIS A 33 2.97 3.34 -10.21
C HIS A 33 1.77 2.51 -9.76
N GLU A 34 0.63 2.67 -10.43
CA GLU A 34 -0.61 1.94 -10.16
C GLU A 34 -1.18 1.36 -11.46
N TYR A 35 -1.54 0.08 -11.42
CA TYR A 35 -2.17 -0.60 -12.55
C TYR A 35 -3.27 -1.53 -12.05
N LEU A 36 -4.27 -1.80 -12.89
CA LEU A 36 -5.20 -2.90 -12.63
C LEU A 36 -4.45 -4.23 -12.67
N SER A 37 -4.83 -5.13 -11.77
CA SER A 37 -4.26 -6.47 -11.61
C SER A 37 -2.75 -6.47 -11.33
N GLN A 38 -2.22 -5.38 -10.77
CA GLN A 38 -0.86 -5.33 -10.24
C GLN A 38 -0.88 -4.59 -8.89
N PRO A 39 -0.04 -4.99 -7.92
CA PRO A 39 0.13 -4.22 -6.71
C PRO A 39 0.73 -2.85 -7.05
N TYR A 40 0.23 -1.78 -6.42
CA TYR A 40 0.84 -0.47 -6.57
C TYR A 40 2.25 -0.44 -5.96
N LEU A 41 3.07 0.51 -6.43
CA LEU A 41 4.40 0.75 -5.90
C LEU A 41 4.65 2.25 -5.81
N TYR A 42 5.00 2.72 -4.62
CA TYR A 42 5.39 4.11 -4.39
C TYR A 42 6.83 4.17 -3.86
N ARG A 43 7.70 4.89 -4.56
CA ARG A 43 9.02 5.27 -4.06
C ARG A 43 8.91 6.65 -3.46
N ILE A 44 9.22 6.78 -2.18
CA ILE A 44 9.03 8.01 -1.43
C ILE A 44 10.38 8.41 -0.85
N GLU A 45 10.85 9.58 -1.26
CA GLU A 45 12.06 10.19 -0.75
C GLU A 45 11.72 11.23 0.30
N PHE A 46 12.41 11.19 1.43
CA PHE A 46 12.19 12.11 2.54
C PHE A 46 13.48 12.44 3.26
N THR A 47 13.49 13.56 3.99
CA THR A 47 14.56 13.92 4.92
C THR A 47 14.13 13.69 6.36
N ALA A 48 15.12 13.37 7.20
CA ALA A 48 14.94 13.23 8.64
C ALA A 48 16.16 13.82 9.36
N SER A 49 15.93 14.35 10.56
CA SER A 49 17.01 14.86 11.43
C SER A 49 17.88 13.74 12.00
N ASP A 50 17.33 12.51 12.09
CA ASP A 50 18.10 11.34 12.49
C ASP A 50 18.95 10.84 11.29
N LEU A 51 20.27 10.91 11.45
CA LEU A 51 21.24 10.66 10.39
C LEU A 51 21.50 9.17 10.14
N ASP A 52 21.08 8.30 11.07
CA ASP A 52 21.38 6.86 11.04
C ASP A 52 20.19 6.02 11.53
N ILE A 53 19.07 6.14 10.82
CA ILE A 53 17.89 5.30 11.07
C ILE A 53 18.17 3.90 10.51
N GLY A 54 18.25 2.91 11.39
CA GLY A 54 18.47 1.51 11.03
C GLY A 54 17.38 0.95 10.11
N ALA A 55 17.77 0.12 9.14
CA ALA A 55 16.88 -0.45 8.13
C ALA A 55 15.75 -1.30 8.73
N GLU A 56 15.99 -1.92 9.88
CA GLU A 56 15.04 -2.71 10.66
C GLU A 56 13.84 -1.89 11.17
N LYS A 57 14.00 -0.57 11.32
CA LYS A 57 12.89 0.34 11.65
C LYS A 57 12.01 0.67 10.45
N PHE A 58 12.45 0.37 9.23
CA PHE A 58 11.68 0.59 8.02
C PHE A 58 11.07 -0.72 7.51
N ILE A 59 11.90 -1.74 7.25
CA ILE A 59 11.49 -2.93 6.51
C ILE A 59 10.33 -3.66 7.20
N GLY A 60 9.24 -3.85 6.46
CA GLY A 60 8.05 -4.55 6.90
C GLY A 60 7.13 -3.75 7.82
N GLN A 61 7.48 -2.53 8.21
CA GLN A 61 6.58 -1.67 8.98
C GLN A 61 5.38 -1.25 8.15
N TYR A 62 4.26 -1.00 8.82
CA TYR A 62 3.11 -0.35 8.20
C TYR A 62 3.44 1.10 7.94
N VAL A 63 2.89 1.61 6.84
CA VAL A 63 3.15 2.97 6.40
C VAL A 63 1.86 3.59 5.88
N GLU A 64 1.66 4.84 6.27
CA GLU A 64 0.61 5.72 5.77
C GLU A 64 1.27 6.84 4.96
N PHE A 65 0.89 6.95 3.69
CA PHE A 65 1.31 8.03 2.82
C PHE A 65 0.11 8.85 2.35
N SER A 66 0.02 10.08 2.84
CA SER A 66 -1.13 10.98 2.69
C SER A 66 -0.81 12.13 1.74
N LEU A 67 -1.62 12.23 0.67
CA LEU A 67 -1.54 13.26 -0.35
C LEU A 67 -2.52 14.39 -0.03
N TYR A 68 -2.04 15.61 0.16
CA TYR A 68 -2.88 16.77 0.46
C TYR A 68 -3.11 17.65 -0.75
N ASP A 69 -4.14 18.50 -0.70
CA ASP A 69 -4.28 19.58 -1.69
C ASP A 69 -3.31 20.75 -1.41
N ALA A 70 -3.18 21.68 -2.35
CA ALA A 70 -2.49 22.93 -2.11
C ALA A 70 -3.24 23.66 -0.98
N PRO A 71 -2.56 24.36 -0.08
CA PRO A 71 -3.23 25.12 0.97
C PRO A 71 -4.19 26.14 0.34
N SER A 72 -5.49 25.85 0.36
CA SER A 72 -6.53 26.69 -0.24
C SER A 72 -7.22 27.59 0.79
N ASP A 73 -7.14 27.22 2.06
CA ASP A 73 -7.86 27.90 3.14
C ASP A 73 -7.00 29.02 3.71
N VAL A 74 -6.87 30.10 2.94
CA VAL A 74 -6.49 31.40 3.51
C VAL A 74 -7.74 31.93 4.20
N PRO A 75 -7.76 32.06 5.55
CA PRO A 75 -8.92 32.59 6.24
C PRO A 75 -9.22 33.99 5.69
N VAL A 76 -10.44 34.18 5.19
CA VAL A 76 -10.86 35.47 4.61
C VAL A 76 -11.15 36.48 5.73
N PHE A 77 -11.42 35.97 6.93
CA PHE A 77 -11.69 36.75 8.12
C PHE A 77 -10.83 36.31 9.30
N ASP A 78 -10.38 37.27 10.12
CA ASP A 78 -9.49 37.06 11.29
C ASP A 78 -10.07 36.12 12.38
N TRP A 79 -11.37 35.84 12.36
CA TRP A 79 -12.04 34.96 13.32
C TRP A 79 -12.26 33.54 12.80
N GLU A 80 -11.95 33.27 11.53
CA GLU A 80 -12.01 31.92 10.97
C GLU A 80 -10.82 31.10 11.45
N VAL A 81 -11.11 29.99 12.12
CA VAL A 81 -10.10 28.97 12.42
C VAL A 81 -9.77 28.25 11.11
N PRO A 82 -8.50 28.24 10.65
CA PRO A 82 -8.12 27.47 9.49
C PRO A 82 -8.54 26.00 9.69
N LYS A 83 -9.27 25.44 8.73
CA LYS A 83 -9.62 24.02 8.81
C LYS A 83 -8.31 23.22 8.71
N PRO A 84 -8.16 22.14 9.50
CA PRO A 84 -7.02 21.26 9.31
C PRO A 84 -7.08 20.71 7.87
N PRO A 85 -5.95 20.68 7.16
CA PRO A 85 -5.92 20.18 5.80
C PRO A 85 -6.37 18.71 5.80
N THR A 86 -7.36 18.38 4.99
CA THR A 86 -7.82 17.01 4.78
C THR A 86 -7.04 16.38 3.63
N PRO A 87 -6.53 15.14 3.78
CA PRO A 87 -5.86 14.47 2.67
C PRO A 87 -6.86 14.19 1.54
N LEU A 88 -6.43 14.42 0.30
CA LEU A 88 -7.16 14.03 -0.91
C LEU A 88 -7.17 12.52 -1.09
N ARG A 89 -6.07 11.86 -0.72
CA ARG A 89 -5.90 10.41 -0.81
C ARG A 89 -4.86 9.96 0.18
N THR A 90 -5.12 8.84 0.85
CA THR A 90 -4.17 8.19 1.74
C THR A 90 -3.91 6.76 1.27
N LEU A 91 -2.64 6.39 1.18
CA LEU A 91 -2.18 5.07 0.77
C LEU A 91 -1.60 4.35 1.98
N TYR A 92 -2.19 3.21 2.32
CA TYR A 92 -1.72 2.33 3.38
C TYR A 92 -1.02 1.13 2.76
N GLY A 93 0.11 0.72 3.34
CA GLY A 93 0.81 -0.47 2.87
C GLY A 93 1.91 -0.89 3.83
N ARG A 94 2.92 -1.59 3.29
CA ARG A 94 4.13 -1.96 4.02
C ARG A 94 5.36 -1.51 3.26
N ILE A 95 6.42 -1.23 4.02
CA ILE A 95 7.72 -0.88 3.44
C ILE A 95 8.41 -2.16 2.99
N THR A 96 8.70 -2.28 1.70
CA THR A 96 9.32 -3.47 1.12
C THR A 96 10.81 -3.29 0.84
N ALA A 97 11.27 -2.06 0.69
CA ALA A 97 12.67 -1.68 0.55
C ALA A 97 12.93 -0.32 1.20
N CYS A 98 14.15 -0.11 1.67
CA CYS A 98 14.63 1.18 2.18
C CYS A 98 16.08 1.41 1.77
N GLN A 99 16.45 2.67 1.60
CA GLN A 99 17.81 3.08 1.26
C GLN A 99 18.11 4.44 1.91
N ARG A 100 19.33 4.61 2.41
CA ARG A 100 19.88 5.93 2.75
C ARG A 100 20.61 6.48 1.52
N LEU A 101 20.15 7.62 1.01
CA LEU A 101 20.65 8.22 -0.23
C LEU A 101 21.85 9.13 0.04
N SER A 102 21.74 10.02 1.02
CA SER A 102 22.78 10.99 1.37
C SER A 102 22.65 11.44 2.82
N GLY A 103 23.67 12.14 3.32
CA GLY A 103 23.63 12.77 4.64
C GLY A 103 24.37 14.11 4.63
N SER A 104 23.81 15.08 5.33
CA SER A 104 24.39 16.37 5.67
C SER A 104 24.75 16.39 7.16
N ILE A 105 25.16 17.56 7.67
CA ILE A 105 25.43 17.73 9.11
C ILE A 105 24.13 17.67 9.93
N ASP A 106 23.04 18.23 9.40
CA ASP A 106 21.80 18.43 10.16
C ASP A 106 20.67 17.45 9.78
N GLU A 107 20.74 16.83 8.59
CA GLU A 107 19.71 15.91 8.08
C GLU A 107 20.28 14.82 7.18
N ALA A 108 19.55 13.71 7.04
CA ALA A 108 19.82 12.67 6.07
C ALA A 108 18.62 12.43 5.15
N ARG A 109 18.91 12.05 3.90
CA ARG A 109 17.91 11.74 2.87
C ARG A 109 17.77 10.23 2.75
N TYR A 110 16.53 9.76 2.80
CA TYR A 110 16.17 8.35 2.69
C TYR A 110 15.17 8.15 1.56
N GLU A 111 15.11 6.93 1.05
CA GLU A 111 14.08 6.45 0.15
C GLU A 111 13.45 5.18 0.76
N VAL A 112 12.12 5.10 0.73
CA VAL A 112 11.38 3.88 1.06
C VAL A 112 10.47 3.48 -0.10
N THR A 113 10.28 2.18 -0.27
CA THR A 113 9.31 1.62 -1.22
C THR A 113 8.07 1.13 -0.45
N LEU A 114 6.94 1.76 -0.72
CA LEU A 114 5.62 1.45 -0.18
C LEU A 114 4.85 0.57 -1.18
N GLN A 115 4.34 -0.57 -0.72
CA GLN A 115 3.56 -1.52 -1.52
C GLN A 115 2.42 -2.13 -0.69
N PRO A 116 1.33 -2.62 -1.30
CA PRO A 116 0.28 -3.32 -0.56
C PRO A 116 0.80 -4.65 -0.02
N ARG A 117 0.11 -5.22 0.97
CA ARG A 117 0.46 -6.53 1.54
C ARG A 117 0.48 -7.61 0.47
N LEU A 118 -0.37 -7.48 -0.55
CA LEU A 118 -0.42 -8.39 -1.69
C LEU A 118 0.94 -8.51 -2.41
N ALA A 119 1.74 -7.45 -2.47
CA ALA A 119 3.06 -7.49 -3.11
C ALA A 119 4.05 -8.42 -2.40
N LEU A 120 3.84 -8.68 -1.10
CA LEU A 120 4.70 -9.59 -0.33
C LEU A 120 4.57 -11.04 -0.80
N LEU A 121 3.48 -11.40 -1.48
CA LEU A 121 3.26 -12.74 -2.03
C LEU A 121 4.15 -13.05 -3.22
N ASP A 122 4.88 -12.05 -3.74
CA ASP A 122 5.91 -12.27 -4.75
C ASP A 122 7.22 -12.83 -4.16
N ARG A 123 7.35 -12.82 -2.83
CA ARG A 123 8.55 -13.29 -2.15
C ARG A 123 8.58 -14.81 -2.10
N GLY A 124 9.50 -15.39 -2.86
CA GLY A 124 9.78 -16.83 -2.87
C GLY A 124 9.02 -17.57 -3.96
N GLN A 125 9.20 -18.89 -3.98
CA GLN A 125 8.58 -19.77 -4.98
C GLN A 125 7.97 -20.98 -4.29
N GLN A 126 6.88 -21.48 -4.86
CA GLN A 126 6.11 -22.58 -4.29
C GLN A 126 5.82 -23.63 -5.35
N THR A 127 5.63 -24.88 -4.90
CA THR A 127 5.10 -25.96 -5.74
C THR A 127 3.98 -26.65 -4.97
N ARG A 128 2.75 -26.58 -5.47
CA ARG A 128 1.57 -27.10 -4.78
C ARG A 128 0.50 -27.53 -5.75
N ILE A 129 -0.29 -28.52 -5.33
CA ILE A 129 -1.45 -29.03 -6.05
C ILE A 129 -2.72 -28.62 -5.29
N TYR A 130 -3.66 -28.03 -6.01
CA TYR A 130 -5.02 -27.72 -5.56
C TYR A 130 -5.97 -28.64 -6.29
N GLN A 131 -6.88 -29.31 -5.57
CA GLN A 131 -7.83 -30.27 -6.16
C GLN A 131 -9.26 -29.86 -5.80
N HIS A 132 -10.18 -30.09 -6.73
CA HIS A 132 -11.62 -29.88 -6.57
C HIS A 132 -11.98 -28.48 -6.02
N GLN A 133 -11.30 -27.44 -6.49
CA GLN A 133 -11.49 -26.06 -6.04
C GLN A 133 -11.67 -25.10 -7.22
N SER A 134 -12.51 -24.08 -7.05
CA SER A 134 -12.65 -23.01 -8.04
C SER A 134 -11.45 -22.05 -7.98
N VAL A 135 -11.24 -21.25 -9.01
CA VAL A 135 -10.16 -20.24 -9.01
C VAL A 135 -10.30 -19.26 -7.82
N PRO A 136 -11.48 -18.66 -7.53
CA PRO A 136 -11.65 -17.83 -6.34
C PRO A 136 -11.35 -18.56 -5.03
N ASP A 137 -11.72 -19.84 -4.91
CA ASP A 137 -11.44 -20.62 -3.69
C ASP A 137 -9.94 -20.86 -3.48
N ILE A 138 -9.20 -21.16 -4.56
CA ILE A 138 -7.74 -21.31 -4.52
C ILE A 138 -7.09 -20.00 -4.06
N VAL A 139 -7.46 -18.88 -4.67
CA VAL A 139 -6.93 -17.55 -4.30
C VAL A 139 -7.27 -17.25 -2.84
N LYS A 140 -8.52 -17.46 -2.42
CA LYS A 140 -8.95 -17.26 -1.03
C LYS A 140 -8.14 -18.10 -0.04
N SER A 141 -7.87 -19.37 -0.36
CA SER A 141 -7.04 -20.25 0.47
C SER A 141 -5.60 -19.74 0.57
N ILE A 142 -5.02 -19.25 -0.53
CA ILE A 142 -3.67 -18.68 -0.51
C ILE A 142 -3.64 -17.42 0.37
N LEU A 143 -4.55 -16.47 0.16
CA LEU A 143 -4.57 -15.21 0.89
C LEU A 143 -4.78 -15.43 2.40
N ARG A 144 -5.78 -16.24 2.76
CA ARG A 144 -6.16 -16.45 4.16
C ARG A 144 -5.29 -17.49 4.86
N ASP A 145 -5.26 -18.72 4.34
CA ASP A 145 -4.72 -19.86 5.08
C ASP A 145 -3.18 -19.86 5.10
N ARG A 146 -2.55 -19.30 4.05
CA ARG A 146 -1.08 -19.24 3.95
C ARG A 146 -0.50 -17.90 4.41
N HIS A 147 -1.10 -16.80 4.00
CA HIS A 147 -0.57 -15.46 4.25
C HIS A 147 -1.26 -14.71 5.40
N GLY A 148 -2.30 -15.29 5.99
CA GLY A 148 -2.98 -14.72 7.15
C GLY A 148 -3.68 -13.39 6.85
N LEU A 149 -4.09 -13.16 5.60
CA LEU A 149 -4.95 -12.01 5.30
C LEU A 149 -6.37 -12.34 5.80
N ASP A 150 -6.80 -11.61 6.82
CA ASP A 150 -8.17 -11.70 7.35
C ASP A 150 -9.21 -11.22 6.33
N THR A 151 -10.49 -11.50 6.62
CA THR A 151 -11.64 -11.15 5.76
C THR A 151 -11.73 -9.65 5.43
N GLY A 152 -11.12 -8.78 6.23
CA GLY A 152 -11.07 -7.34 5.95
C GLY A 152 -10.09 -6.95 4.84
N HIS A 153 -9.03 -7.73 4.60
CA HIS A 153 -7.94 -7.38 3.69
C HIS A 153 -8.19 -7.73 2.23
N PHE A 154 -9.21 -8.52 1.92
CA PHE A 154 -9.61 -8.78 0.55
C PHE A 154 -11.09 -9.07 0.43
N ARG A 155 -11.65 -8.79 -0.74
CA ARG A 155 -13.05 -9.07 -1.05
C ARG A 155 -13.21 -9.52 -2.50
N PHE A 156 -14.20 -10.37 -2.72
CA PHE A 156 -14.60 -10.84 -4.05
C PHE A 156 -15.95 -10.24 -4.41
N ASN A 157 -15.99 -9.38 -5.42
CA ASN A 157 -17.21 -8.85 -6.03
C ASN A 157 -17.35 -9.43 -7.44
N LEU A 158 -17.60 -10.73 -7.49
CA LEU A 158 -17.73 -11.49 -8.73
C LEU A 158 -19.21 -11.65 -9.09
N LYS A 159 -19.55 -11.46 -10.36
CA LYS A 159 -20.92 -11.67 -10.89
C LYS A 159 -21.10 -13.04 -11.53
N ARG A 160 -20.00 -13.66 -11.97
CA ARG A 160 -20.02 -14.99 -12.58
C ARG A 160 -19.77 -16.05 -11.52
N GLU A 161 -20.27 -17.24 -11.79
CA GLU A 161 -19.91 -18.44 -11.04
C GLU A 161 -18.70 -19.12 -11.70
N TYR A 162 -17.74 -19.56 -10.90
CA TYR A 162 -16.51 -20.20 -11.37
C TYR A 162 -16.53 -21.68 -10.94
N PRO A 163 -16.59 -22.64 -11.88
CA PRO A 163 -16.69 -24.05 -11.52
C PRO A 163 -15.39 -24.55 -10.87
N PRO A 164 -15.47 -25.56 -9.99
CA PRO A 164 -14.29 -26.21 -9.46
C PRO A 164 -13.51 -26.91 -10.56
N ARG A 165 -12.18 -26.78 -10.50
CA ARG A 165 -11.26 -27.52 -11.38
C ARG A 165 -10.87 -28.82 -10.68
N GLU A 166 -10.73 -29.90 -11.45
CA GLU A 166 -10.27 -31.20 -10.94
C GLU A 166 -8.91 -31.06 -10.25
N GLN A 167 -7.96 -30.43 -10.95
CA GLN A 167 -6.62 -30.18 -10.45
C GLN A 167 -6.04 -28.88 -11.03
N VAL A 168 -5.37 -28.09 -10.18
CA VAL A 168 -4.57 -26.92 -10.56
C VAL A 168 -3.21 -27.03 -9.90
N MET A 169 -2.15 -26.83 -10.67
CA MET A 169 -0.78 -26.88 -10.19
C MET A 169 -0.17 -25.48 -10.16
N GLN A 170 0.43 -25.14 -9.03
CA GLN A 170 1.42 -24.08 -8.89
C GLN A 170 2.79 -24.74 -9.01
N TYR A 171 3.64 -24.32 -9.94
CA TYR A 171 4.95 -24.94 -10.15
C TYR A 171 6.05 -23.89 -10.28
N GLN A 172 6.96 -23.86 -9.31
CA GLN A 172 8.13 -22.97 -9.28
C GLN A 172 7.80 -21.48 -9.54
N GLU A 173 6.64 -21.02 -9.07
CA GLU A 173 6.19 -19.65 -9.21
C GLU A 173 5.85 -19.06 -7.83
N SER A 174 5.93 -17.74 -7.70
CA SER A 174 5.51 -17.03 -6.47
C SER A 174 4.00 -17.14 -6.30
N ASP A 175 3.50 -16.91 -5.08
CA ASP A 175 2.05 -16.92 -4.86
C ASP A 175 1.37 -15.77 -5.61
N LEU A 176 2.03 -14.61 -5.72
CA LEU A 176 1.51 -13.48 -6.49
C LEU A 176 1.46 -13.79 -8.01
N ALA A 177 2.51 -14.38 -8.56
CA ALA A 177 2.55 -14.78 -9.96
C ALA A 177 1.48 -15.83 -10.27
N PHE A 178 1.32 -16.83 -9.39
CA PHE A 178 0.29 -17.85 -9.52
C PHE A 178 -1.12 -17.25 -9.50
N ILE A 179 -1.42 -16.42 -8.50
CA ILE A 179 -2.70 -15.73 -8.37
C ILE A 179 -2.99 -14.91 -9.63
N SER A 180 -2.02 -14.10 -10.07
CA SER A 180 -2.18 -13.24 -11.25
C SER A 180 -2.46 -14.06 -12.51
N ARG A 181 -1.77 -15.19 -12.69
CA ARG A 181 -1.96 -16.10 -13.82
C ARG A 181 -3.36 -16.73 -13.81
N ILE A 182 -3.77 -17.37 -12.71
CA ILE A 182 -5.05 -18.10 -12.67
C ILE A 182 -6.27 -17.16 -12.71
N LEU A 183 -6.13 -15.93 -12.20
CA LEU A 183 -7.18 -14.90 -12.31
C LEU A 183 -7.33 -14.42 -13.75
N ALA A 184 -6.21 -14.13 -14.42
CA ALA A 184 -6.21 -13.70 -15.81
C ALA A 184 -6.80 -14.75 -16.76
N GLU A 185 -6.53 -16.05 -16.52
CA GLU A 185 -7.10 -17.16 -17.30
C GLU A 185 -8.64 -17.15 -17.34
N VAL A 186 -9.29 -16.70 -16.26
CA VAL A 186 -10.76 -16.68 -16.14
C VAL A 186 -11.36 -15.28 -16.29
N GLY A 187 -10.52 -14.26 -16.53
CA GLY A 187 -10.94 -12.87 -16.71
C GLY A 187 -11.32 -12.16 -15.41
N ILE A 188 -10.80 -12.60 -14.27
CA ILE A 188 -10.91 -11.83 -13.02
C ILE A 188 -9.73 -10.86 -12.96
N TRP A 189 -10.04 -9.59 -12.69
CA TRP A 189 -9.05 -8.55 -12.41
C TRP A 189 -9.14 -8.11 -10.96
N TYR A 190 -8.13 -7.40 -10.46
CA TYR A 190 -8.16 -6.87 -9.11
C TYR A 190 -7.62 -5.45 -9.02
N ARG A 191 -7.96 -4.77 -7.93
CA ARG A 191 -7.38 -3.48 -7.57
C ARG A 191 -7.12 -3.41 -6.07
N CYS A 192 -6.12 -2.65 -5.68
CA CYS A 192 -5.85 -2.36 -4.28
C CYS A 192 -6.50 -1.02 -3.92
N ILE A 193 -7.46 -1.06 -3.00
CA ILE A 193 -8.15 0.11 -2.47
C ILE A 193 -7.76 0.31 -1.00
N GLN A 194 -8.15 1.45 -0.46
CA GLN A 194 -7.77 1.90 0.87
C GLN A 194 -9.01 1.87 1.75
N HIS A 195 -8.92 1.26 2.94
CA HIS A 195 -10.02 1.25 3.87
C HIS A 195 -10.00 2.54 4.70
N GLU A 196 -10.91 3.47 4.43
CA GLU A 196 -10.94 4.80 5.06
C GLU A 196 -11.02 4.75 6.59
N GLU A 197 -11.84 3.85 7.16
CA GLU A 197 -12.05 3.79 8.61
C GLU A 197 -10.98 3.02 9.39
N LEU A 198 -10.31 2.06 8.75
CA LEU A 198 -9.44 1.08 9.43
C LEU A 198 -7.97 1.21 9.03
N ALA A 199 -7.64 2.16 8.16
CA ALA A 199 -6.28 2.54 7.80
C ALA A 199 -5.41 1.37 7.29
N PHE A 200 -5.97 0.51 6.41
CA PHE A 200 -5.23 -0.57 5.75
C PHE A 200 -5.62 -0.76 4.29
N ASP A 201 -4.76 -1.44 3.53
CA ASP A 201 -5.01 -1.83 2.15
C ASP A 201 -5.97 -3.03 2.04
N VAL A 202 -6.84 -2.98 1.03
CA VAL A 202 -7.80 -4.03 0.69
C VAL A 202 -7.65 -4.40 -0.78
N VAL A 203 -7.58 -5.69 -1.08
CA VAL A 203 -7.60 -6.19 -2.46
C VAL A 203 -9.03 -6.54 -2.87
N GLU A 204 -9.56 -5.87 -3.88
CA GLU A 204 -10.89 -6.13 -4.43
C GLU A 204 -10.76 -6.86 -5.77
N PHE A 205 -11.30 -8.09 -5.83
CA PHE A 205 -11.36 -8.93 -7.04
C PHE A 205 -12.71 -8.78 -7.74
N CYS A 206 -12.69 -8.55 -9.05
CA CYS A 206 -13.85 -8.18 -9.86
C CYS A 206 -13.81 -8.85 -11.25
N ASP A 207 -14.97 -9.02 -11.88
CA ASP A 207 -15.11 -9.62 -13.21
C ASP A 207 -16.10 -8.88 -14.14
N ASP A 208 -16.62 -7.73 -13.69
CA ASP A 208 -17.65 -6.96 -14.39
C ASP A 208 -17.30 -5.46 -14.43
N GLN A 209 -17.72 -4.78 -15.49
CA GLN A 209 -17.50 -3.36 -15.70
C GLN A 209 -18.15 -2.47 -14.62
N ARG A 210 -19.19 -2.94 -13.94
CA ARG A 210 -19.85 -2.21 -12.84
C ARG A 210 -18.94 -2.02 -11.63
N CYS A 211 -17.83 -2.74 -11.58
CA CYS A 211 -16.83 -2.60 -10.54
C CYS A 211 -15.80 -1.49 -10.82
N TYR A 212 -15.83 -0.88 -12.01
CA TYR A 212 -15.05 0.33 -12.27
C TYR A 212 -15.64 1.52 -11.52
N GLN A 213 -14.76 2.36 -10.98
CA GLN A 213 -15.11 3.69 -10.53
C GLN A 213 -14.85 4.67 -11.66
N PHE A 214 -15.90 5.40 -12.04
CA PHE A 214 -15.83 6.54 -12.94
C PHE A 214 -15.82 7.82 -12.08
N ASP A 215 -15.20 8.88 -12.58
CA ASP A 215 -15.16 10.21 -11.93
C ASP A 215 -14.33 10.27 -10.63
N VAL A 216 -13.16 9.62 -10.60
CA VAL A 216 -12.14 9.78 -9.55
C VAL A 216 -11.14 10.87 -9.92
#